data_AF-A0A3M2F8U3-F1
#
_entry.id   AF-A0A3M2F8U3-F1
#
_cell.length_a   1.000
_cell.length_b   1.000
_cell.length_c   1.000
_cell.angle_alpha   90.00
_cell.angle_beta   90.00
_cell.angle_gamma   90.00
#
_symmetry.space_group_name_H-M   'P 1'
#
loop_
_entity.id
_entity.type
_entity.pdbx_description
1 polymer ?
#
loop_
_entity_poly.entity_id
_entity_poly.type
_entity_poly.pdbx_seq_one_letter_code
_entity_poly.pdbx_strand_id
1 'polypeptide(L)'
;MAKEQEKIITVRAGSGASAEGRMFTRLYEDGERTMRAAKALGMYWLIALLCVLIPVAHFVLVPGFLVAGVVAAKRKKDMAEEGLHAQCVCPACGKDVRIDLEHSADIPQWRKCPECSTGLELVQDK
;
A
#
# COMPACT_ATOMS: atom_id res chain seq x y z
N MET A 1 -9.07 -0.78 15.26
CA MET A 1 -7.96 0.19 15.40
C MET A 1 -6.76 -0.38 14.67
N ALA A 2 -6.25 0.29 13.66
CA ALA A 2 -5.06 -0.17 12.95
C ALA A 2 -3.89 -0.40 13.93
N LYS A 3 -3.26 -1.57 13.85
CA LYS A 3 -2.10 -1.93 14.68
C LYS A 3 -0.84 -1.74 13.86
N GLU A 4 0.11 -1.00 14.40
CA GLU A 4 1.46 -0.93 13.85
C GLU A 4 2.22 -2.20 14.26
N GLN A 5 2.76 -2.92 13.28
CA GLN A 5 3.52 -4.15 13.47
C GLN A 5 4.91 -3.96 12.87
N GLU A 6 5.92 -4.22 13.70
CA GLU A 6 7.31 -4.33 13.27
C GLU A 6 7.57 -5.77 12.80
N LYS A 7 8.09 -5.90 11.58
CA LYS A 7 8.53 -7.17 10.98
C LYS A 7 10.02 -7.07 10.68
N ILE A 8 10.78 -8.08 11.08
CA ILE A 8 12.18 -8.19 10.68
C ILE A 8 12.19 -8.61 9.21
N ILE A 9 12.96 -7.90 8.40
CA ILE A 9 13.15 -8.16 6.98
C ILE A 9 14.64 -8.27 6.69
N THR A 10 14.99 -9.01 5.66
CA THR A 10 16.35 -9.04 5.13
C THR A 10 16.43 -8.11 3.94
N VAL A 11 17.44 -7.24 3.94
CA VAL A 11 17.71 -6.30 2.87
C VAL A 11 18.94 -6.79 2.11
N ARG A 12 18.77 -7.14 0.84
CA ARG A 12 19.86 -7.59 -0.02
C ARG A 12 20.25 -6.48 -0.98
N ALA A 13 21.52 -6.10 -1.03
CA ALA A 13 22.02 -5.23 -2.08
C ALA A 13 22.25 -6.02 -3.37
N GLY A 14 22.15 -5.33 -4.51
CA GLY A 14 22.54 -5.90 -5.80
C GLY A 14 24.01 -6.36 -5.87
N SER A 15 24.86 -5.95 -4.92
CA SER A 15 26.25 -6.42 -4.76
C SER A 15 26.37 -7.79 -4.10
N GLY A 16 25.26 -8.41 -3.66
CA GLY A 16 25.23 -9.71 -2.99
C GLY A 16 25.34 -9.65 -1.46
N ALA A 17 25.62 -8.48 -0.88
CA ALA A 17 25.65 -8.29 0.57
C ALA A 17 24.23 -8.18 1.15
N SER A 18 23.96 -8.87 2.25
CA SER A 18 22.68 -8.85 2.96
C SER A 18 22.82 -8.28 4.37
N ALA A 19 21.87 -7.45 4.78
CA ALA A 19 21.76 -6.91 6.13
C ALA A 19 20.34 -7.13 6.66
N GLU A 20 20.20 -7.18 7.98
CA GLU A 20 18.89 -7.20 8.63
C GLU A 20 18.33 -5.78 8.72
N GLY A 21 17.02 -5.67 8.53
CA GLY A 21 16.24 -4.45 8.60
C GLY A 21 14.92 -4.68 9.33
N ARG A 22 14.27 -3.58 9.70
CA ARG A 22 12.99 -3.60 10.42
C ARG A 22 11.99 -2.83 9.59
N MET A 23 10.93 -3.52 9.18
CA MET A 23 9.83 -2.99 8.40
C MET A 23 8.65 -2.70 9.33
N PHE A 24 8.19 -1.46 9.32
CA PHE A 24 7.01 -1.03 10.02
C PHE A 24 5.83 -1.13 9.06
N THR A 25 4.84 -1.93 9.46
CA THR A 25 3.62 -2.19 8.70
C THR A 25 2.43 -1.80 9.55
N ARG A 26 1.33 -1.43 8.91
CA ARG A 26 0.08 -1.14 9.57
C ARG A 26 -0.93 -2.19 9.15
N LEU A 27 -1.33 -3.05 10.09
CA LEU A 27 -2.41 -4.00 9.89
C LEU A 27 -3.75 -3.33 10.19
N TYR A 28 -4.67 -3.45 9.23
CA TYR A 28 -6.04 -2.99 9.38
C TYR A 28 -6.94 -4.11 9.87
N GLU A 29 -7.71 -3.82 10.90
CA GLU A 29 -8.75 -4.70 11.41
C GLU A 29 -9.91 -4.79 10.40
N ASP A 30 -10.65 -5.90 10.35
CA ASP A 30 -11.72 -6.10 9.37
C ASP A 30 -12.80 -5.01 9.40
N GLY A 31 -13.12 -4.48 10.59
CA GLY A 31 -14.02 -3.33 10.75
C GLY A 31 -13.50 -2.04 10.07
N GLU A 32 -12.20 -1.81 10.09
CA GLU A 32 -11.58 -0.63 9.48
C GLU A 32 -11.44 -0.78 7.96
N ARG A 33 -11.12 -1.99 7.50
CA ARG A 33 -11.09 -2.35 6.06
C ARG A 33 -12.47 -2.15 5.42
N THR A 34 -13.52 -2.62 6.09
CA THR A 34 -14.91 -2.46 5.64
C THR A 34 -15.38 -1.01 5.70
N MET A 35 -15.04 -0.25 6.74
CA MET A 35 -15.35 1.17 6.83
C MET A 35 -14.70 1.97 5.68
N ARG A 36 -13.42 1.72 5.38
CA ARG A 36 -12.70 2.37 4.27
C ARG A 36 -13.30 2.01 2.91
N ALA A 37 -13.64 0.74 2.72
CA ALA A 37 -14.31 0.26 1.51
C ALA A 37 -15.71 0.90 1.35
N ALA A 38 -16.49 0.97 2.43
CA ALA A 38 -17.81 1.57 2.45
C ALA A 38 -17.77 3.08 2.16
N LYS A 39 -16.78 3.81 2.70
CA LYS A 39 -16.58 5.23 2.42
C LYS A 39 -16.26 5.47 0.94
N ALA A 40 -15.40 4.64 0.34
CA ALA A 40 -15.09 4.73 -1.08
C ALA A 40 -16.35 4.46 -1.93
N LEU A 41 -17.07 3.38 -1.61
CA LEU A 41 -18.31 3.01 -2.30
C LEU A 41 -19.38 4.10 -2.19
N GLY A 42 -19.62 4.63 -0.99
CA GLY A 42 -20.57 5.71 -0.74
C GLY A 42 -20.23 6.98 -1.51
N MET A 43 -18.95 7.33 -1.66
CA MET A 43 -18.52 8.48 -2.46
C MET A 43 -18.87 8.30 -3.94
N TYR A 44 -18.54 7.15 -4.53
CA TYR A 44 -18.85 6.87 -5.93
C TYR A 44 -20.37 6.79 -6.18
N TRP A 45 -21.12 6.21 -5.25
CA TRP A 45 -22.57 6.10 -5.38
C TRP A 45 -23.27 7.45 -5.20
N LEU A 46 -22.76 8.33 -4.33
CA LEU A 46 -23.25 9.70 -4.21
C LEU A 46 -23.04 10.49 -5.51
N ILE A 47 -21.87 10.35 -6.14
CA ILE A 47 -21.61 10.95 -7.47
C ILE A 47 -22.55 10.35 -8.53
N ALA A 48 -22.75 9.03 -8.52
CA ALA A 48 -23.67 8.36 -9.42
C ALA A 48 -25.10 8.92 -9.28
N LEU A 49 -25.57 9.15 -8.05
CA LEU A 49 -26.89 9.72 -7.77
C LEU A 49 -27.03 11.15 -8.33
N LEU A 50 -25.99 11.97 -8.23
CA LEU A 50 -25.98 13.31 -8.82
C LEU A 50 -26.03 13.25 -10.36
N CYS A 51 -25.36 12.26 -10.97
CA CYS A 51 -25.38 12.07 -12.43
C CYS A 51 -26.75 11.64 -13.00
N VAL A 52 -27.68 11.17 -12.16
CA VAL A 52 -29.05 10.85 -12.59
C VAL A 52 -29.78 12.09 -13.12
N LEU A 53 -29.44 13.29 -12.62
CA LEU A 53 -30.05 14.55 -13.05
C LEU A 53 -29.67 14.97 -14.48
N ILE A 54 -28.74 14.26 -15.12
CA ILE A 54 -28.25 14.56 -16.47
C ILE A 54 -28.65 13.42 -17.42
N PRO A 55 -29.77 13.54 -18.17
CA PRO A 55 -30.35 12.42 -18.94
C PRO A 55 -29.38 11.76 -19.93
N VAL A 56 -28.52 12.55 -20.58
CA VAL A 56 -27.52 12.05 -21.53
C VAL A 56 -26.39 11.31 -20.82
N ALA A 57 -25.94 11.84 -19.68
CA ALA A 57 -24.83 11.30 -18.92
C ALA A 57 -25.23 10.06 -18.10
N HIS A 58 -26.51 9.94 -17.71
CA HIS A 58 -26.97 8.89 -16.80
C HIS A 58 -26.70 7.48 -17.33
N PHE A 59 -26.91 7.24 -18.63
CA PHE A 59 -26.78 5.92 -19.25
C PHE A 59 -25.34 5.36 -19.19
N VAL A 60 -24.34 6.23 -19.00
CA VAL A 60 -22.92 5.84 -18.97
C VAL A 60 -22.33 6.05 -17.57
N LEU A 61 -22.54 7.22 -16.96
CA LEU A 61 -21.93 7.60 -15.70
C LEU A 61 -22.52 6.84 -14.51
N VAL A 62 -23.83 6.59 -14.48
CA VAL A 62 -24.45 5.83 -13.38
C VAL A 62 -23.95 4.39 -13.32
N PRO A 63 -24.03 3.57 -14.40
CA PRO A 63 -23.48 2.22 -14.36
C PRO A 63 -21.95 2.24 -14.19
N GLY A 64 -21.26 3.20 -14.80
CA GLY A 64 -19.81 3.38 -14.65
C GLY A 64 -19.38 3.60 -13.20
N PHE A 65 -20.02 4.53 -12.49
CA PHE A 65 -19.71 4.84 -11.09
C PHE A 65 -20.17 3.75 -10.12
N LEU A 66 -21.28 3.06 -10.41
CA LEU A 66 -21.70 1.89 -9.61
C LEU A 66 -20.64 0.79 -9.67
N VAL A 67 -20.18 0.43 -10.87
CA VAL A 67 -19.12 -0.59 -11.05
C VAL A 67 -17.80 -0.11 -10.47
N ALA A 68 -17.39 1.13 -10.74
CA ALA A 68 -16.16 1.72 -10.20
C ALA A 68 -16.15 1.73 -8.68
N GLY A 69 -17.28 2.04 -8.04
CA GLY A 69 -17.44 2.01 -6.58
C GLY A 69 -17.22 0.62 -6.01
N VAL A 70 -17.80 -0.43 -6.60
CA VAL A 70 -17.61 -1.82 -6.16
C VAL A 70 -16.16 -2.27 -6.33
N VAL A 71 -15.54 -1.95 -7.48
CA VAL A 71 -14.13 -2.30 -7.75
C VAL A 71 -13.20 -1.58 -6.76
N ALA A 72 -13.40 -0.28 -6.54
CA ALA A 72 -12.62 0.51 -5.58
C ALA A 72 -12.77 -0.02 -4.14
N ALA A 73 -14.00 -0.38 -3.74
CA ALA A 73 -14.28 -0.95 -2.44
C ALA A 73 -13.60 -2.30 -2.25
N LYS A 74 -13.64 -3.19 -3.25
CA LYS A 74 -12.91 -4.47 -3.22
C LYS A 74 -11.41 -4.25 -3.07
N ARG A 75 -10.80 -3.42 -3.91
CA ARG A 75 -9.35 -3.10 -3.83
C ARG A 75 -8.95 -2.54 -2.46
N LYS A 76 -9.78 -1.68 -1.87
CA LYS A 76 -9.54 -1.11 -0.53
C LYS A 76 -9.75 -2.14 0.59
N LYS A 77 -10.67 -3.09 0.41
CA LYS A 77 -10.89 -4.19 1.36
C LYS A 77 -9.72 -5.17 1.32
N ASP A 78 -9.19 -5.46 0.14
CA ASP A 78 -8.10 -6.43 -0.04
C ASP A 78 -6.77 -5.94 0.55
N MET A 79 -6.58 -4.62 0.70
CA MET A 79 -5.47 -4.02 1.44
C MET A 79 -5.60 -4.26 2.96
N ALA A 80 -5.17 -5.44 3.41
CA ALA A 80 -5.12 -5.81 4.83
C ALA A 80 -3.95 -5.15 5.57
N GLU A 81 -2.88 -4.85 4.86
CA GLU A 81 -1.62 -4.38 5.41
C GLU A 81 -1.06 -3.24 4.54
N GLU A 82 -0.58 -2.17 5.18
CA GLU A 82 0.11 -1.07 4.50
C GLU A 82 1.54 -0.95 5.04
N GLY A 83 2.53 -0.95 4.14
CA GLY A 83 3.92 -0.69 4.51
C GLY A 83 4.09 0.78 4.83
N LEU A 84 4.57 1.12 6.03
CA LEU A 84 4.86 2.50 6.42
C LEU A 84 6.28 2.85 5.97
N HIS A 85 7.26 2.22 6.60
CA HIS A 85 8.67 2.48 6.31
C HIS A 85 9.53 1.29 6.74
N ALA A 86 10.66 1.09 6.09
CA ALA A 86 11.69 0.16 6.50
C ALA A 86 12.93 0.92 6.98
N GLN A 87 13.46 0.54 8.14
CA GLN A 87 14.73 1.03 8.66
C GLN A 87 15.75 -0.10 8.56
N CYS A 88 16.88 0.14 7.90
CA CYS A 88 17.92 -0.86 7.74
C CYS A 88 19.28 -0.21 7.59
N VAL A 89 20.35 -0.95 7.90
CA VAL A 89 21.70 -0.54 7.54
C VAL A 89 21.95 -0.98 6.11
N CYS A 90 22.28 -0.06 5.22
CA CYS A 90 22.57 -0.38 3.83
C CYS A 90 23.83 -1.27 3.74
N PRO A 91 23.75 -2.50 3.22
CA PRO A 91 24.91 -3.38 3.15
C PRO A 91 25.96 -2.93 2.13
N ALA A 92 25.62 -1.99 1.23
CA ALA A 92 26.56 -1.43 0.26
C ALA A 92 27.37 -0.25 0.81
N CYS A 93 26.78 0.62 1.63
CA CYS A 93 27.45 1.84 2.14
C CYS A 93 27.59 1.92 3.66
N GLY A 94 27.02 0.98 4.41
CA GLY A 94 27.10 0.90 5.88
C GLY A 94 26.32 1.98 6.63
N LYS A 95 25.53 2.83 5.95
CA LYS A 95 24.74 3.89 6.59
C LYS A 95 23.34 3.38 6.98
N ASP A 96 22.80 3.92 8.08
CA ASP A 96 21.40 3.74 8.46
C ASP A 96 20.50 4.46 7.46
N VAL A 97 19.59 3.72 6.83
CA VAL A 97 18.68 4.25 5.82
C VAL A 97 17.24 3.93 6.15
N ARG A 98 16.40 4.95 6.00
CA ARG A 98 14.94 4.85 6.08
C ARG A 98 14.35 4.88 4.69
N ILE A 99 13.67 3.79 4.31
CA ILE A 99 13.01 3.61 3.03
C ILE A 99 11.50 3.72 3.27
N ASP A 100 10.84 4.68 2.63
CA ASP A 100 9.38 4.77 2.67
C ASP A 100 8.78 3.72 1.73
N LEU A 101 7.74 3.02 2.22
CA LEU A 101 7.14 1.90 1.50
C LEU A 101 5.91 2.30 0.69
N GLU A 102 5.57 3.59 0.66
CA GLU A 102 4.47 4.17 -0.13
C GLU A 102 3.14 3.42 0.09
N HIS A 103 2.89 2.95 1.31
CA HIS A 103 1.71 2.18 1.71
C HIS A 103 1.64 0.76 1.12
N SER A 104 2.71 0.25 0.50
CA SER A 104 2.80 -1.11 -0.02
C SER A 104 3.47 -2.04 1.00
N ALA A 105 2.69 -2.99 1.53
CA ALA A 105 3.22 -4.07 2.38
C ALA A 105 3.70 -5.28 1.56
N ASP A 106 3.53 -5.28 0.24
CA ASP A 106 3.94 -6.39 -0.62
C ASP A 106 5.47 -6.54 -0.68
N ILE A 107 5.92 -7.78 -0.49
CA ILE A 107 7.32 -8.21 -0.52
C ILE A 107 7.36 -9.42 -1.49
N PRO A 108 8.37 -9.59 -2.36
CA PRO A 108 9.59 -8.79 -2.51
C PRO A 108 9.39 -7.47 -3.24
N GLN A 109 10.14 -6.44 -2.81
CA GLN A 109 10.10 -5.12 -3.44
C GLN A 109 11.50 -4.51 -3.55
N TRP A 110 11.77 -3.89 -4.71
CA TRP A 110 13.04 -3.22 -5.00
C TRP A 110 12.92 -1.73 -4.70
N ARG A 111 13.85 -1.21 -3.88
CA ARG A 111 13.96 0.21 -3.57
C ARG A 111 15.40 0.67 -3.69
N LYS A 112 15.62 1.95 -3.99
CA LYS A 112 16.98 2.52 -4.05
C LYS A 112 17.36 3.07 -2.69
N CYS A 113 18.61 2.83 -2.29
CA CYS A 113 19.19 3.50 -1.14
C CYS A 113 19.25 5.01 -1.38
N PRO A 114 18.73 5.88 -0.49
CA PRO A 114 18.79 7.34 -0.68
C PRO A 114 20.23 7.88 -0.64
N GLU A 115 21.14 7.18 0.03
CA GLU A 115 22.53 7.62 0.23
C GLU A 115 23.47 7.19 -0.90
N CYS A 116 23.36 5.95 -1.38
CA CYS A 116 24.27 5.41 -2.39
C CYS A 116 23.61 5.07 -3.73
N SER A 117 22.29 5.29 -3.86
CA SER A 117 21.49 4.95 -5.06
C SER A 117 21.54 3.49 -5.50
N THR A 118 22.14 2.60 -4.71
CA THR A 118 22.22 1.16 -4.99
C THR A 118 20.84 0.53 -4.83
N GLY A 119 20.50 -0.41 -5.71
CA GLY A 119 19.27 -1.20 -5.62
C GLY A 119 19.33 -2.14 -4.42
N LEU A 120 18.35 -2.00 -3.53
CA LEU A 120 18.12 -2.83 -2.37
C LEU A 120 16.82 -3.62 -2.59
N GLU A 121 16.93 -4.94 -2.47
CA GLU A 121 15.80 -5.85 -2.48
C GLU A 121 15.38 -6.10 -1.03
N LEU A 122 14.14 -5.73 -0.71
CA LEU A 122 13.51 -6.01 0.58
C LEU A 122 12.85 -7.39 0.47
N VAL A 123 13.28 -8.33 1.31
CA VAL A 123 12.78 -9.71 1.35
C VAL A 123 12.39 -10.06 2.78
N GLN A 124 11.33 -10.85 2.96
CA GLN A 124 10.94 -11.38 4.26
C GLN A 124 11.56 -12.76 4.44
N ASP A 125 12.32 -12.95 5.51
CA ASP A 125 12.77 -14.29 5.91
C ASP A 125 11.55 -15.06 6.45
N LYS A 126 11.32 -16.27 5.93
CA LYS A 126 10.06 -17.02 6.11
C LYS A 126 10.09 -17.91 7.34
#